data_AF-A0A1E4EX44-F1
#
_entry.id   AF-A0A1E4EX44-F1
#
_cell.length_a   1.000
_cell.length_b   1.000
_cell.length_c   1.000
_cell.angle_alpha   90.00
_cell.angle_beta   90.00
_cell.angle_gamma   90.00
#
_symmetry.space_group_name_H-M   'P 1'
#
loop_
_entity.id
_entity.type
_entity.pdbx_description
1 polymer ?
#
loop_
_entity_poly.entity_id
_entity_poly.type
_entity_poly.pdbx_seq_one_letter_code
_entity_poly.pdbx_strand_id
1 'polypeptide(L)'
;MPVHGLYTGGAEEWDAFAPVRRLLDSCWAHPPRPENWLWSNYDLVISRWFEEEGTTHPFDYLWVHSWDLLLLDPLHHFVPSLQPDEVLLPGLRPLDQMDERVLDPLQSPGEARWSWLREPEFQRFLAHWKEHYGGPLYCEVSPFGLLGREVCRRYAAAAPSVPGHNEYRFPSLAAALGARLLQGGFGPDFWRLYDPDRKPWSLAEVQKLARQPAGQRLCHPFYYPATEAELRC
;
A
#
# COMPACT_ATOMS: atom_id res chain seq x y z
N MET A 1 -7.70 20.36 -1.94
CA MET A 1 -8.10 19.09 -1.31
C MET A 1 -7.14 18.89 -0.15
N PRO A 2 -7.62 18.69 1.09
CA PRO A 2 -6.72 18.49 2.22
C PRO A 2 -5.96 17.17 2.07
N VAL A 3 -4.68 17.16 2.43
CA VAL A 3 -3.79 16.00 2.40
C VAL A 3 -3.42 15.65 3.84
N HIS A 4 -3.84 14.47 4.28
CA HIS A 4 -3.59 13.97 5.63
C HIS A 4 -2.57 12.85 5.57
N GLY A 5 -1.49 12.95 6.36
CA GLY A 5 -0.46 11.92 6.42
C GLY A 5 -0.60 11.03 7.65
N LEU A 6 -0.15 9.79 7.51
CA LEU A 6 0.02 8.83 8.60
C LEU A 6 1.53 8.60 8.75
N TYR A 7 2.06 8.86 9.95
CA TYR A 7 3.47 8.72 10.26
C TYR A 7 3.68 7.56 11.22
N THR A 8 4.58 6.64 10.86
CA THR A 8 4.91 5.45 11.65
C THR A 8 6.38 5.41 12.09
N GLY A 9 7.17 6.43 11.74
CA GLY A 9 8.57 6.52 12.13
C GLY A 9 8.77 6.79 13.63
N GLY A 10 10.01 6.72 14.08
CA GLY A 10 10.37 6.89 15.48
C GLY A 10 10.15 8.32 15.97
N ALA A 11 9.99 8.50 17.29
CA ALA A 11 9.87 9.84 17.88
C ALA A 11 11.12 10.70 17.64
N GLU A 12 12.27 10.05 17.55
CA GLU A 12 13.58 10.62 17.24
C GLU A 12 13.69 11.14 15.80
N GLU A 13 12.86 10.66 14.88
CA GLU A 13 12.84 11.06 13.47
C GLU A 13 11.76 12.11 13.18
N TRP A 14 10.89 12.41 14.15
CA TRP A 14 9.74 13.31 14.00
C TRP A 14 10.13 14.73 13.54
N ASP A 15 11.24 15.24 14.07
CA ASP A 15 11.78 16.54 13.71
C ASP A 15 12.43 16.52 12.33
N ALA A 16 13.11 15.43 11.97
CA ALA A 16 13.67 15.24 10.64
C ALA A 16 12.56 15.16 9.57
N PHE A 17 11.38 14.65 9.93
CA PHE A 17 10.21 14.57 9.07
C PHE A 17 9.46 15.91 8.93
N ALA A 18 9.83 16.96 9.69
CA ALA A 18 9.15 18.26 9.67
C ALA A 18 9.02 18.91 8.28
N PRO A 19 10.00 18.83 7.35
CA PRO A 19 9.85 19.38 6.00
C PRO A 19 8.68 18.76 5.23
N VAL A 20 8.46 17.46 5.37
CA VAL A 20 7.32 16.75 4.74
C VAL A 20 6.03 17.06 5.48
N ARG A 21 6.03 17.05 6.83
CA ARG A 21 4.82 17.37 7.61
C ARG A 21 4.24 18.75 7.31
N ARG A 22 5.08 19.72 6.96
CA ARG A 22 4.64 21.08 6.56
C ARG A 22 3.88 21.11 5.24
N LEU A 23 3.96 20.05 4.43
CA LEU A 23 3.19 19.90 3.19
C LEU A 23 1.82 19.24 3.42
N LEU A 24 1.54 18.78 4.65
CA LEU A 24 0.32 18.07 5.02
C LEU A 24 -0.60 18.99 5.83
N ASP A 25 -1.91 18.87 5.62
CA ASP A 25 -2.93 19.58 6.40
C ASP A 25 -3.08 18.99 7.81
N SER A 26 -2.83 17.69 7.97
CA SER A 26 -2.60 17.06 9.28
C SER A 26 -1.67 15.86 9.15
N CYS A 27 -1.08 15.44 10.26
CA CYS A 27 -0.22 14.28 10.32
C CYS A 27 -0.45 13.52 11.62
N TRP A 28 -1.11 12.37 11.52
CA TRP A 28 -1.33 11.47 12.64
C TRP A 28 -0.08 10.62 12.87
N ALA A 29 0.36 10.51 14.13
CA ALA A 29 1.52 9.72 14.51
C ALA A 29 1.06 8.40 15.15
N HIS A 30 1.35 7.28 14.49
CA HIS A 30 1.14 5.95 15.05
C HIS A 30 2.09 5.72 16.23
N PRO A 31 1.63 5.12 17.35
CA PRO A 31 2.52 4.80 18.46
C PRO A 31 3.67 3.86 18.06
N PRO A 32 4.86 3.96 18.68
CA PRO A 32 6.02 3.17 18.27
C PRO A 32 5.74 1.66 18.25
N ARG A 33 6.18 1.01 17.17
CA ARG A 33 6.15 -0.44 16.98
C ARG A 33 7.45 -0.90 16.30
N PRO A 34 7.86 -2.17 16.49
CA PRO A 34 8.96 -2.74 15.72
C PRO A 34 8.73 -2.59 14.21
N GLU A 35 9.80 -2.28 13.46
CA GLU A 35 9.74 -2.08 11.99
C GLU A 35 9.13 -3.27 11.26
N ASN A 36 9.52 -4.49 11.65
CA ASN A 36 8.97 -5.72 11.07
C ASN A 36 7.46 -5.86 11.35
N TRP A 37 6.97 -5.38 12.49
CA TRP A 37 5.54 -5.37 12.77
C TRP A 37 4.83 -4.37 11.87
N LEU A 38 5.36 -3.15 11.72
CA LEU A 38 4.78 -2.11 10.86
C LEU A 38 4.69 -2.59 9.40
N TRP A 39 5.76 -3.21 8.91
CA TRP A 39 5.83 -3.74 7.55
C TRP A 39 4.76 -4.80 7.29
N SER A 40 4.55 -5.72 8.22
CA SER A 40 3.55 -6.78 8.10
C SER A 40 2.11 -6.39 8.47
N ASN A 41 1.88 -5.16 8.96
CA ASN A 41 0.60 -4.76 9.54
C ASN A 41 0.18 -3.31 9.21
N TYR A 42 0.52 -2.80 8.02
CA TYR A 42 0.12 -1.45 7.62
C TYR A 42 -1.42 -1.27 7.62
N ASP A 43 -2.17 -2.33 7.36
CA ASP A 43 -3.64 -2.34 7.40
C ASP A 43 -4.18 -2.10 8.81
N LEU A 44 -3.47 -2.56 9.86
CA LEU A 44 -3.81 -2.27 11.25
C LEU A 44 -3.46 -0.84 11.65
N VAL A 45 -2.38 -0.28 11.08
CA VAL A 45 -2.05 1.15 11.24
C VAL A 45 -3.18 2.01 10.69
N ILE A 46 -3.66 1.70 9.49
CA ILE A 46 -4.79 2.40 8.85
C ILE A 46 -6.07 2.24 9.66
N SER A 47 -6.35 1.02 10.13
CA SER A 47 -7.53 0.72 10.95
C SER A 47 -7.57 1.61 12.19
N ARG A 48 -6.44 1.68 12.90
CA ARG A 48 -6.29 2.50 14.09
C ARG A 48 -6.44 3.99 13.80
N TRP A 49 -5.76 4.49 12.76
CA TRP A 49 -5.93 5.88 12.32
C TRP A 49 -7.40 6.20 12.03
N PHE A 50 -8.10 5.30 11.37
CA PHE A 50 -9.51 5.51 11.04
C PHE A 50 -10.37 5.63 12.28
N GLU A 51 -10.17 4.76 13.28
CA GLU A 51 -10.88 4.80 14.56
C GLU A 51 -10.59 6.07 15.37
N GLU A 52 -9.33 6.51 15.42
CA GLU A 52 -8.90 7.65 16.24
C GLU A 52 -9.24 9.00 15.60
N GLU A 53 -8.99 9.17 14.30
CA GLU A 53 -9.15 10.46 13.61
C GLU A 53 -9.95 10.37 12.31
N GLY A 54 -9.77 9.30 11.53
CA GLY A 54 -10.31 9.18 10.16
C GLY A 54 -11.82 9.31 10.05
N THR A 55 -12.59 8.95 11.08
CA THR A 55 -14.05 9.15 11.12
C THR A 55 -14.47 10.61 10.96
N THR A 56 -13.61 11.56 11.36
CA THR A 56 -13.91 13.00 11.35
C THR A 56 -13.48 13.71 10.05
N HIS A 57 -12.59 13.09 9.27
CA HIS A 57 -12.12 13.66 8.00
C HIS A 57 -13.12 13.37 6.87
N PRO A 58 -13.52 14.34 6.04
CA PRO A 58 -14.30 14.07 4.82
C PRO A 58 -13.35 13.59 3.71
N PHE A 59 -13.41 12.32 3.36
CA PHE A 59 -12.64 11.74 2.25
C PHE A 59 -13.41 10.62 1.56
N ASP A 60 -13.20 10.46 0.26
CA ASP A 60 -13.79 9.38 -0.54
C ASP A 60 -12.88 8.14 -0.54
N TYR A 61 -11.57 8.34 -0.72
CA TYR A 61 -10.57 7.28 -0.79
C TYR A 61 -9.33 7.61 0.05
N LEU A 62 -8.76 6.59 0.68
CA LEU A 62 -7.44 6.63 1.28
C LEU A 62 -6.43 6.03 0.28
N TRP A 63 -5.39 6.80 -0.03
CA TRP A 63 -4.25 6.32 -0.82
C TRP A 63 -3.13 5.88 0.12
N VAL A 64 -2.74 4.62 0.04
CA VAL A 64 -1.61 4.04 0.77
C VAL A 64 -0.49 3.82 -0.24
N HIS A 65 0.73 4.27 0.03
CA HIS A 65 1.88 3.98 -0.84
C HIS A 65 3.13 3.66 -0.06
N SER A 66 4.02 2.88 -0.68
CA SER A 66 5.36 2.66 -0.18
C SER A 66 6.15 3.97 -0.11
N TRP A 67 6.97 4.09 0.94
CA TRP A 67 7.75 5.28 1.24
C TRP A 67 8.82 5.60 0.19
N ASP A 68 9.27 4.59 -0.56
CA ASP A 68 10.28 4.63 -1.61
C ASP A 68 9.69 4.59 -3.03
N LEU A 69 8.37 4.75 -3.15
CA LEU A 69 7.69 4.95 -4.42
C LEU A 69 7.59 6.45 -4.71
N LEU A 70 8.26 6.91 -5.76
CA LEU A 70 8.12 8.29 -6.25
C LEU A 70 7.18 8.32 -7.47
N LEU A 71 6.11 9.11 -7.34
CA LEU A 71 5.15 9.38 -8.40
C LEU A 71 5.44 10.76 -9.02
N LEU A 72 5.55 10.82 -10.35
CA LEU A 72 5.85 12.05 -11.10
C LEU A 72 4.63 12.58 -11.87
N ASP A 73 3.46 11.97 -11.68
CA ASP A 73 2.20 12.35 -12.29
C ASP A 73 1.09 12.53 -11.25
N PRO A 74 0.01 13.25 -11.58
CA PRO A 74 -1.18 13.30 -10.73
C PRO A 74 -1.75 11.90 -10.44
N LEU A 75 -2.22 11.68 -9.21
CA LEU A 75 -2.74 10.38 -8.77
C LEU A 75 -3.81 9.79 -9.71
N HIS A 76 -4.68 10.64 -10.28
CA HIS A 76 -5.74 10.21 -11.19
C HIS A 76 -5.24 9.63 -12.54
N HIS A 77 -3.95 9.79 -12.88
CA HIS A 77 -3.34 9.07 -14.00
C HIS A 77 -3.05 7.61 -13.66
N PHE A 78 -2.81 7.33 -12.38
CA PHE A 78 -2.55 5.98 -11.90
C PHE A 78 -3.84 5.22 -11.68
N VAL A 79 -4.86 5.85 -11.10
CA VAL A 79 -6.03 5.13 -10.60
C VAL A 79 -7.35 5.58 -11.22
N PRO A 80 -8.30 4.64 -11.41
CA PRO A 80 -9.67 5.00 -11.73
C PRO A 80 -10.35 5.71 -10.55
N SER A 81 -11.48 6.36 -10.83
CA SER A 81 -12.42 6.71 -9.77
C SER A 81 -13.01 5.44 -9.18
N LEU A 82 -12.89 5.29 -7.86
CA LEU A 82 -13.45 4.17 -7.12
C LEU A 82 -14.86 4.49 -6.66
N GLN A 83 -15.54 3.52 -6.06
CA GLN A 83 -16.73 3.72 -5.23
C GLN A 83 -16.35 3.55 -3.75
N PRO A 84 -17.14 4.06 -2.79
CA PRO A 84 -16.80 3.98 -1.37
C PRO A 84 -16.62 2.55 -0.83
N ASP A 85 -17.22 1.55 -1.50
CA ASP A 85 -17.16 0.12 -1.16
C ASP A 85 -16.09 -0.66 -1.96
N GLU A 86 -15.28 0.02 -2.76
CA GLU A 86 -14.25 -0.59 -3.60
C GLU A 86 -12.85 -0.48 -2.97
N VAL A 87 -12.02 -1.47 -3.28
CA VAL A 87 -10.58 -1.47 -2.99
C VAL A 87 -9.83 -1.75 -4.28
N LEU A 88 -8.82 -0.94 -4.57
CA LEU A 88 -7.88 -1.20 -5.66
C LEU A 88 -6.55 -1.69 -5.10
N LEU A 89 -6.15 -2.88 -5.50
CA LEU A 89 -4.88 -3.50 -5.14
C LEU A 89 -4.19 -4.00 -6.42
N PRO A 90 -3.12 -3.33 -6.88
CA PRO A 90 -2.40 -3.70 -8.10
C PRO A 90 -1.98 -5.18 -8.17
N GLY A 91 -1.43 -5.70 -7.08
CA GLY A 91 -0.92 -7.06 -6.97
C GLY A 91 -1.95 -8.09 -6.54
N LEU A 92 -3.24 -7.73 -6.50
CA LEU A 92 -4.33 -8.61 -6.06
C LEU A 92 -4.41 -9.90 -6.88
N ARG A 93 -4.55 -11.02 -6.18
CA ARG A 93 -4.81 -12.32 -6.77
C ARG A 93 -5.53 -13.26 -5.80
N PRO A 94 -6.24 -14.28 -6.28
CA PRO A 94 -6.69 -15.39 -5.44
C PRO A 94 -5.50 -16.06 -4.74
N LEU A 95 -5.66 -16.41 -3.47
CA LEU A 95 -4.56 -16.97 -2.66
C LEU A 95 -4.07 -18.33 -3.19
N ASP A 96 -4.96 -19.14 -3.77
CA ASP A 96 -4.62 -20.43 -4.39
C ASP A 96 -3.84 -20.30 -5.70
N GLN A 97 -3.79 -19.09 -6.27
CA GLN A 97 -3.00 -18.73 -7.44
C GLN A 97 -1.71 -17.98 -7.07
N MET A 98 -1.43 -17.80 -5.77
CA MET A 98 -0.24 -17.11 -5.31
C MET A 98 1.03 -17.92 -5.61
N ASP A 99 1.97 -17.29 -6.29
CA ASP A 99 3.35 -17.75 -6.40
C ASP A 99 4.27 -16.63 -5.88
N GLU A 100 4.91 -16.85 -4.74
CA GLU A 100 5.84 -15.89 -4.09
C GLU A 100 7.11 -15.63 -4.92
N ARG A 101 7.29 -16.34 -6.02
CA ARG A 101 8.33 -16.09 -7.04
C ARG A 101 7.90 -15.09 -8.10
N VAL A 102 6.62 -14.73 -8.15
CA VAL A 102 6.00 -13.90 -9.18
C VAL A 102 5.53 -12.60 -8.53
N LEU A 103 6.42 -11.61 -8.50
CA LEU A 103 6.07 -10.26 -8.05
C LEU A 103 5.13 -9.59 -9.07
N ASP A 104 5.59 -9.50 -10.33
CA ASP A 104 4.83 -9.06 -11.48
C ASP A 104 4.04 -10.23 -12.06
N PRO A 105 2.68 -10.20 -12.05
CA PRO A 105 1.86 -11.27 -12.62
C PRO A 105 2.06 -11.45 -14.14
N LEU A 106 2.76 -10.53 -14.82
CA LEU A 106 3.11 -10.59 -16.24
C LEU A 106 4.49 -11.22 -16.51
N GLN A 107 5.27 -11.58 -15.48
CA GLN A 107 6.61 -12.16 -15.63
C GLN A 107 6.67 -13.65 -15.25
N SER A 108 7.69 -14.32 -15.79
CA SER A 108 8.02 -15.69 -15.41
C SER A 108 8.51 -15.75 -13.95
N PRO A 109 8.20 -16.83 -13.20
CA PRO A 109 8.64 -17.00 -11.82
C PRO A 109 10.16 -16.92 -11.67
N GLY A 110 10.62 -16.10 -10.73
CA GLY A 110 12.02 -16.02 -10.30
C GLY A 110 12.34 -16.95 -9.12
N GLU A 111 13.37 -16.63 -8.34
CA GLU A 111 13.60 -17.24 -7.02
C GLU A 111 12.69 -16.60 -5.96
N ALA A 112 12.17 -17.41 -5.03
CA ALA A 112 11.30 -16.93 -3.96
C ALA A 112 12.15 -16.15 -2.94
N ARG A 113 11.75 -14.92 -2.64
CA ARG A 113 12.56 -13.99 -1.81
C ARG A 113 12.16 -14.00 -0.34
N TRP A 114 10.89 -14.25 -0.08
CA TRP A 114 10.32 -14.44 1.24
C TRP A 114 9.14 -15.41 1.10
N SER A 115 8.70 -16.00 2.21
CA SER A 115 7.54 -16.87 2.19
C SER A 115 6.71 -16.75 3.44
N TRP A 116 5.68 -15.90 3.40
CA TRP A 116 4.71 -15.82 4.49
C TRP A 116 3.79 -17.03 4.53
N LEU A 117 3.60 -17.73 3.40
CA LEU A 117 2.83 -18.97 3.31
C LEU A 117 3.39 -20.10 4.22
N ARG A 118 4.66 -20.04 4.57
CA ARG A 118 5.34 -21.04 5.41
C ARG A 118 5.44 -20.64 6.87
N GLU A 119 5.02 -19.43 7.21
CA GLU A 119 5.14 -18.91 8.56
C GLU A 119 4.03 -19.46 9.47
N PRO A 120 4.29 -19.61 10.79
CA PRO A 120 3.27 -20.03 11.75
C PRO A 120 2.04 -19.11 11.76
N GLU A 121 2.24 -17.83 11.45
CA GLU A 121 1.17 -16.82 11.46
C GLU A 121 0.14 -17.06 10.36
N PHE A 122 0.56 -17.60 9.21
CA PHE A 122 -0.36 -17.98 8.15
C PHE A 122 -1.25 -19.16 8.56
N GLN A 123 -0.72 -20.14 9.30
CA GLN A 123 -1.52 -21.24 9.82
C GLN A 123 -2.55 -20.76 10.86
N ARG A 124 -2.17 -19.79 11.70
CA ARG A 124 -3.10 -19.15 12.63
C ARG A 124 -4.21 -18.40 11.89
N PHE A 125 -3.86 -17.69 10.82
CA PHE A 125 -4.83 -17.04 9.93
C PHE A 125 -5.79 -18.05 9.30
N LEU A 126 -5.31 -19.14 8.70
CA LEU A 126 -6.18 -20.15 8.08
C LEU A 126 -7.15 -20.78 9.09
N ALA A 127 -6.68 -21.08 10.30
CA ALA A 127 -7.52 -21.63 11.36
C ALA A 127 -8.62 -20.64 11.76
N HIS A 128 -8.25 -19.38 12.03
CA HIS A 128 -9.18 -18.31 12.35
C HIS A 128 -10.18 -18.05 11.21
N TRP A 129 -9.70 -18.03 9.97
CA TRP A 129 -10.52 -17.79 8.78
C TRP A 129 -11.59 -18.85 8.62
N LYS A 130 -11.21 -20.12 8.79
CA LYS A 130 -12.14 -21.26 8.74
C LYS A 130 -13.21 -21.18 9.83
N GLU A 131 -12.87 -20.69 11.02
CA GLU A 131 -13.77 -20.60 12.16
C GLU A 131 -14.79 -19.45 12.02
N HIS A 132 -14.37 -18.29 11.53
CA HIS A 132 -15.17 -17.06 11.63
C HIS A 132 -15.73 -16.52 10.31
N TYR A 133 -15.11 -16.83 9.16
CA TYR A 133 -15.47 -16.20 7.89
C TYR A 133 -15.80 -17.23 6.80
N GLY A 134 -14.87 -18.16 6.53
CA GLY A 134 -14.95 -19.04 5.37
C GLY A 134 -14.84 -18.28 4.03
N GLY A 135 -15.15 -18.97 2.92
CA GLY A 135 -15.13 -18.36 1.59
C GLY A 135 -13.74 -18.20 0.96
N PRO A 136 -13.66 -17.46 -0.17
CA PRO A 136 -12.43 -17.31 -0.92
C PRO A 136 -11.40 -16.49 -0.15
N LEU A 137 -10.13 -16.84 -0.35
CA LEU A 137 -8.99 -16.12 0.17
C LEU A 137 -8.28 -15.40 -0.97
N TYR A 138 -7.74 -14.24 -0.64
CA TYR A 138 -7.01 -13.38 -1.55
C TYR A 138 -5.67 -13.01 -0.95
N CYS A 139 -4.74 -12.61 -1.80
CA CYS A 139 -3.51 -11.97 -1.37
C CYS A 139 -3.12 -10.84 -2.33
N GLU A 140 -2.22 -10.00 -1.87
CA GLU A 140 -1.73 -8.86 -2.60
C GLU A 140 -0.25 -8.62 -2.27
N VAL A 141 0.50 -8.22 -3.30
CA VAL A 141 1.84 -7.66 -3.16
C VAL A 141 1.86 -6.41 -4.01
N SER A 142 1.52 -5.28 -3.42
CA SER A 142 1.32 -4.02 -4.13
C SER A 142 2.16 -2.90 -3.50
N PRO A 143 2.72 -1.99 -4.31
CA PRO A 143 3.39 -0.81 -3.79
C PRO A 143 2.47 0.30 -3.31
N PHE A 144 1.19 0.15 -3.60
CA PHE A 144 0.16 1.06 -3.15
C PHE A 144 -1.18 0.34 -3.11
N GLY A 145 -2.12 0.91 -2.37
CA GLY A 145 -3.50 0.46 -2.33
C GLY A 145 -4.43 1.66 -2.20
N LEU A 146 -5.62 1.56 -2.78
CA LEU A 146 -6.67 2.57 -2.60
C LEU A 146 -7.89 1.95 -1.97
N LEU A 147 -8.33 2.58 -0.89
CA LEU A 147 -9.40 2.07 -0.05
C LEU A 147 -10.53 3.10 -0.02
N GLY A 148 -11.72 2.69 -0.45
CA GLY A 148 -12.92 3.48 -0.23
C GLY A 148 -13.20 3.68 1.26
N ARG A 149 -13.77 4.83 1.62
CA ARG A 149 -14.08 5.17 3.03
C ARG A 149 -14.89 4.10 3.75
N GLU A 150 -15.87 3.51 3.07
CA GLU A 150 -16.75 2.50 3.67
C GLU A 150 -16.00 1.19 3.93
N VAL A 151 -14.99 0.88 3.11
CA VAL A 151 -14.05 -0.21 3.39
C VAL A 151 -13.26 0.09 4.65
N CYS A 152 -12.63 1.26 4.76
CA CYS A 152 -11.89 1.64 5.97
C CYS A 152 -12.75 1.49 7.24
N ARG A 153 -14.02 1.93 7.17
CA ARG A 153 -14.97 1.84 8.28
C ARG A 153 -15.25 0.41 8.72
N ARG A 154 -15.58 -0.49 7.78
CA ARG A 154 -15.89 -1.89 8.09
C ARG A 154 -14.63 -2.63 8.54
N TYR A 155 -13.52 -2.38 7.86
CA TYR A 155 -12.26 -3.04 8.08
C TYR A 155 -11.70 -2.72 9.46
N ALA A 156 -11.70 -1.45 9.86
CA ALA A 156 -11.16 -1.02 11.15
C ALA A 156 -11.82 -1.73 12.33
N ALA A 157 -13.15 -1.92 12.27
CA ALA A 157 -13.90 -2.59 13.33
C ALA A 157 -13.59 -4.09 13.48
N ALA A 158 -13.08 -4.76 12.43
CA ALA A 158 -12.87 -6.21 12.42
C ALA A 158 -11.39 -6.60 12.52
N ALA A 159 -10.52 -5.88 11.82
CA ALA A 159 -9.13 -6.25 11.57
C ALA A 159 -8.28 -6.53 12.82
N PRO A 160 -8.39 -5.79 13.94
CA PRO A 160 -7.60 -6.06 15.15
C PRO A 160 -7.78 -7.48 15.72
N SER A 161 -8.88 -8.16 15.37
CA SER A 161 -9.17 -9.53 15.83
C SER A 161 -8.65 -10.63 14.91
N VAL A 162 -8.20 -10.28 13.70
CA VAL A 162 -7.81 -11.24 12.66
C VAL A 162 -6.27 -11.36 12.64
N PRO A 163 -5.70 -12.56 12.91
CA PRO A 163 -4.25 -12.76 12.87
C PRO A 163 -3.72 -12.79 11.44
N GLY A 164 -2.40 -12.81 11.28
CA GLY A 164 -1.76 -12.88 9.97
C GLY A 164 -1.06 -11.59 9.57
N HIS A 165 -0.58 -11.57 8.33
CA HIS A 165 0.06 -10.41 7.71
C HIS A 165 -0.91 -9.73 6.76
N ASN A 166 -0.70 -8.43 6.57
CA ASN A 166 -1.50 -7.58 5.70
C ASN A 166 -1.70 -8.18 4.30
N GLU A 167 -0.69 -8.83 3.73
CA GLU A 167 -0.64 -9.30 2.34
C GLU A 167 -1.78 -10.27 2.02
N TYR A 168 -2.26 -11.04 2.99
CA TYR A 168 -3.39 -11.96 2.83
C TYR A 168 -4.56 -11.64 3.74
N ARG A 169 -4.32 -11.05 4.93
CA ARG A 169 -5.38 -10.62 5.84
C ARG A 169 -6.21 -9.51 5.20
N PHE A 170 -5.57 -8.46 4.69
CA PHE A 170 -6.25 -7.29 4.16
C PHE A 170 -7.20 -7.61 3.01
N PRO A 171 -6.74 -8.18 1.87
CA PRO A 171 -7.62 -8.44 0.75
C PRO A 171 -8.71 -9.48 1.09
N SER A 172 -8.38 -10.52 1.87
CA SER A 172 -9.36 -11.53 2.27
C SER A 172 -10.45 -10.94 3.17
N LEU A 173 -10.06 -10.24 4.24
CA LEU A 173 -11.02 -9.66 5.18
C LEU A 173 -11.84 -8.53 4.54
N ALA A 174 -11.23 -7.70 3.68
CA ALA A 174 -11.97 -6.68 2.94
C ALA A 174 -13.10 -7.32 2.09
N ALA A 175 -12.80 -8.39 1.35
CA ALA A 175 -13.81 -9.12 0.58
C ALA A 175 -14.90 -9.73 1.48
N ALA A 176 -14.53 -10.36 2.59
CA ALA A 176 -15.50 -10.94 3.52
C ALA A 176 -16.43 -9.89 4.17
N LEU A 177 -15.97 -8.64 4.29
CA LEU A 177 -16.76 -7.50 4.76
C LEU A 177 -17.55 -6.80 3.63
N GLY A 178 -17.58 -7.41 2.45
CA GLY A 178 -18.38 -6.97 1.31
C GLY A 178 -17.72 -5.87 0.47
N ALA A 179 -16.40 -5.70 0.54
CA ALA A 179 -15.69 -4.82 -0.37
C ALA A 179 -15.60 -5.45 -1.77
N ARG A 180 -15.72 -4.62 -2.81
CA ARG A 180 -15.46 -5.03 -4.19
C ARG A 180 -13.96 -4.86 -4.47
N LEU A 181 -13.27 -6.00 -4.58
CA LEU A 181 -11.84 -6.00 -4.86
C LEU A 181 -11.59 -5.78 -6.37
N LEU A 182 -10.78 -4.79 -6.68
CA LEU A 182 -10.37 -4.43 -8.04
C LEU A 182 -8.87 -4.65 -8.20
N GLN A 183 -8.51 -5.23 -9.32
CA GLN A 183 -7.13 -5.28 -9.80
C GLN A 183 -6.95 -4.20 -10.87
N GLY A 184 -5.80 -3.53 -10.86
CA GLY A 184 -5.46 -2.51 -11.85
C GLY A 184 -4.89 -1.26 -11.21
N GLY A 185 -5.14 -0.10 -11.82
CA GLY A 185 -4.51 1.15 -11.39
C GLY A 185 -3.10 1.32 -11.94
N PHE A 186 -2.77 0.60 -13.01
CA PHE A 186 -1.46 0.66 -13.60
C PHE A 186 -1.48 0.58 -15.13
N GLY A 187 -0.60 1.36 -15.76
CA GLY A 187 -0.34 1.38 -17.18
C GLY A 187 0.61 0.23 -17.58
N PRO A 188 0.82 0.00 -18.88
CA PRO A 188 1.57 -1.15 -19.39
C PRO A 188 3.00 -1.28 -18.82
N ASP A 189 3.62 -0.16 -18.45
CA ASP A 189 5.01 -0.10 -17.97
C ASP A 189 5.16 -0.22 -16.45
N PHE A 190 4.06 -0.30 -15.70
CA PHE A 190 4.09 -0.16 -14.25
C PHE A 190 5.04 -1.13 -13.55
N TRP A 191 4.91 -2.43 -13.83
CA TRP A 191 5.75 -3.45 -13.21
C TRP A 191 7.21 -3.41 -13.67
N ARG A 192 7.49 -2.75 -14.80
CA ARG A 192 8.87 -2.45 -15.22
C ARG A 192 9.47 -1.28 -14.43
N LEU A 193 8.64 -0.33 -14.01
CA LEU A 193 9.06 0.86 -13.25
C LEU A 193 9.05 0.60 -11.73
N TYR A 194 8.21 -0.32 -11.29
CA TYR A 194 8.17 -0.89 -9.95
C TYR A 194 8.99 -2.17 -9.90
N ASP A 195 10.30 -2.01 -9.71
CA ASP A 195 11.24 -3.13 -9.57
C ASP A 195 11.86 -3.03 -8.16
N PRO A 196 11.64 -4.00 -7.27
CA PRO A 196 12.21 -3.98 -5.92
C PRO A 196 13.67 -4.45 -5.83
N ASP A 197 14.25 -5.09 -6.86
CA ASP A 197 15.64 -5.59 -6.82
C ASP A 197 16.63 -4.70 -7.54
N ARG A 198 16.12 -3.79 -8.38
CA ARG A 198 17.01 -2.83 -9.01
C ARG A 198 17.70 -1.96 -7.98
N LYS A 199 18.85 -1.45 -8.41
CA LYS A 199 19.48 -0.34 -7.73
C LYS A 199 18.50 0.85 -7.66
N PRO A 200 18.50 1.60 -6.55
CA PRO A 200 17.67 2.78 -6.42
C PRO A 200 17.86 3.73 -7.60
N TRP A 201 16.77 4.33 -8.05
CA TRP A 201 16.82 5.33 -9.10
C TRP A 201 17.72 6.49 -8.67
N SER A 202 18.63 6.89 -9.55
CA SER A 202 19.39 8.13 -9.39
C SER A 202 18.53 9.34 -9.75
N LEU A 203 18.84 10.51 -9.18
CA LEU A 203 18.14 11.76 -9.51
C LEU A 203 18.17 12.05 -11.02
N ALA A 204 19.29 11.77 -11.71
CA ALA A 204 19.41 11.96 -13.14
C ALA A 204 18.46 11.05 -13.96
N GLU A 205 18.25 9.81 -13.53
CA GLU A 205 17.28 8.90 -14.17
C GLU A 205 15.85 9.37 -13.93
N VAL A 206 15.52 9.84 -12.72
CA VAL A 206 14.21 10.40 -12.38
C VAL A 206 13.93 11.65 -13.22
N GLN A 207 14.90 12.57 -13.34
CA GLN A 207 14.77 13.75 -14.21
C GLN A 207 14.57 13.37 -15.68
N LYS A 208 15.28 12.34 -16.16
CA LYS A 208 15.07 11.83 -17.52
C LYS A 208 13.67 11.27 -17.71
N LEU A 209 13.14 10.55 -16.71
CA LEU A 209 11.76 10.04 -16.72
C LEU A 209 10.74 11.19 -16.69
N ALA A 210 10.96 12.21 -15.87
CA ALA A 210 10.09 13.38 -15.76
C ALA A 210 9.92 14.16 -17.08
N ARG A 211 10.94 14.11 -17.97
CA ARG A 211 10.90 14.74 -19.31
C ARG A 211 10.17 13.93 -20.38
N GLN A 212 9.81 12.69 -20.10
CA GLN A 212 9.09 11.85 -21.06
C GLN A 212 7.65 12.35 -21.22
N PRO A 213 6.99 12.06 -22.37
CA PRO A 213 5.58 12.39 -22.58
C PRO A 213 4.68 11.90 -21.43
N ALA A 214 3.53 12.56 -21.26
CA ALA A 214 2.57 12.25 -20.20
C ALA A 214 2.17 10.76 -20.20
N GLY A 215 2.01 10.20 -19.01
CA GLY A 215 1.71 8.79 -18.77
C GLY A 215 1.70 8.48 -17.28
N GLN A 216 1.85 7.21 -16.90
CA GLN A 216 2.07 6.85 -15.51
C GLN A 216 3.57 6.82 -15.21
N ARG A 217 4.17 7.97 -14.88
CA ARG A 217 5.59 8.05 -14.53
C ARG A 217 5.76 7.84 -13.04
N LEU A 218 6.31 6.69 -12.70
CA LEU A 218 6.73 6.36 -11.34
C LEU A 218 8.12 5.74 -11.35
N CYS A 219 8.75 5.74 -10.19
CA CYS A 219 9.98 5.03 -9.98
C CYS A 219 10.05 4.43 -8.58
N HIS A 220 10.46 3.17 -8.52
CA HIS A 220 10.79 2.48 -7.28
C HIS A 220 12.04 1.61 -7.46
N PRO A 221 12.93 1.51 -6.46
CA PRO A 221 12.91 2.32 -5.24
C PRO A 221 13.61 3.67 -5.46
N PHE A 222 13.20 4.71 -4.73
CA PHE A 222 13.86 6.02 -4.68
C PHE A 222 14.03 6.45 -3.22
N TYR A 223 15.28 6.62 -2.78
CA TYR A 223 15.61 6.86 -1.36
C TYR A 223 16.15 8.26 -1.07
N TYR A 224 16.37 9.08 -2.10
CA TYR A 224 17.07 10.35 -1.95
C TYR A 224 16.07 11.47 -1.68
N PRO A 225 16.34 12.39 -0.75
CA PRO A 225 15.54 13.61 -0.66
C PRO A 225 15.71 14.41 -1.95
N ALA A 226 14.60 14.85 -2.53
CA ALA A 226 14.59 15.69 -3.72
C ALA A 226 13.53 16.78 -3.58
N THR A 227 13.87 17.98 -4.01
CA THR A 227 12.96 19.10 -4.10
C THR A 227 12.14 19.03 -5.39
N GLU A 228 10.98 19.67 -5.40
CA GLU A 228 10.17 19.81 -6.60
C GLU A 228 10.95 20.44 -7.77
N ALA A 229 11.82 21.42 -7.49
CA ALA A 229 12.65 22.06 -8.50
C ALA A 229 13.65 21.08 -9.15
N GLU A 230 14.20 20.15 -8.36
CA GLU A 230 15.09 19.11 -8.86
C GLU A 230 14.37 18.06 -9.70
N LEU A 231 13.07 17.87 -9.49
CA LEU A 231 12.24 16.87 -10.19
C LEU A 231 11.54 17.40 -11.45
N ARG A 232 11.26 18.71 -11.54
CA ARG A 232 10.48 19.34 -12.63
C ARG A 232 11.27 19.73 -13.89
N CYS A 233 12.49 19.22 -14.08
CA CYS A 233 13.33 19.61 -15.21
C CYS A 233 12.80 19.14 -16.57
#